data_AF-A0A2M7IMS3-F1
#
_entry.id   AF-A0A2M7IMS3-F1
#
_cell.length_a   1.000
_cell.length_b   1.000
_cell.length_c   1.000
_cell.angle_alpha   90.00
_cell.angle_beta   90.00
_cell.angle_gamma   90.00
#
_symmetry.space_group_name_H-M   'P 1'
#
loop_
_entity.id
_entity.type
_entity.pdbx_description
1 polymer ?
#
loop_
_entity_poly.entity_id
_entity_poly.type
_entity_poly.pdbx_seq_one_letter_code
_entity_poly.pdbx_strand_id
1 'polypeptide(L)'
;MKIFLGGMIFFTLLPFLVGAYYTNDNLGTIAHSKPVWFLTDGNGGFYGATEDGTTFTQKPITNDFGIRLHKFQIDSAFFYVSDRGVIYAENNLMALSMYLALM
;
A
#
# COMPACT_ATOMS: atom_id res chain seq x y z
N MET A 1 -6.55 23.54 -57.02
CA MET A 1 -5.39 23.97 -56.21
C MET A 1 -5.66 23.53 -54.78
N LYS A 2 -4.94 22.50 -54.30
CA LYS A 2 -5.20 21.85 -53.01
C LYS A 2 -4.67 22.73 -51.87
N ILE A 3 -5.54 23.02 -50.92
CA ILE A 3 -5.24 23.77 -49.69
C ILE A 3 -4.51 22.81 -48.74
N PHE A 4 -3.30 23.17 -48.32
CA PHE A 4 -2.57 22.46 -47.27
C PHE A 4 -3.25 22.74 -45.93
N LEU A 5 -3.91 21.73 -45.36
CA LEU A 5 -4.40 21.77 -43.98
C LEU A 5 -3.26 21.27 -43.08
N GLY A 6 -2.58 22.21 -42.42
CA GLY A 6 -1.50 21.91 -41.47
C GLY A 6 -2.01 21.04 -40.33
N GLY A 7 -1.44 19.85 -40.19
CA GLY A 7 -1.70 18.97 -39.06
C GLY A 7 -1.18 19.59 -37.78
N MET A 8 -2.07 20.12 -36.94
CA MET A 8 -1.77 20.39 -35.55
C MET A 8 -1.78 19.06 -34.81
N ILE A 9 -0.60 18.51 -34.55
CA ILE A 9 -0.43 17.43 -33.58
C ILE A 9 -0.61 18.06 -32.21
N PHE A 10 -1.80 17.89 -31.62
CA PHE A 10 -2.07 18.27 -30.24
C PHE A 10 -1.44 17.20 -29.35
N PHE A 11 -0.20 17.41 -28.91
CA PHE A 11 0.42 16.58 -27.89
C PHE A 11 -0.21 16.95 -26.54
N THR A 12 -1.34 16.33 -26.20
CA THR A 12 -1.89 16.45 -24.85
C THR A 12 -0.90 15.77 -23.91
N LEU A 13 -0.17 16.57 -23.12
CA LEU A 13 0.45 16.11 -21.89
C LEU A 13 -0.69 15.57 -21.01
N LEU A 14 -0.93 14.26 -21.06
CA LEU A 14 -1.70 13.60 -20.01
C LEU A 14 -0.88 13.85 -18.73
N PRO A 15 -1.43 14.50 -17.70
CA PRO A 15 -0.78 14.46 -16.41
C PRO A 15 -0.76 12.99 -16.02
N PHE A 16 0.44 12.39 -16.01
CA PHE A 16 0.64 11.17 -15.25
C PHE A 16 0.19 11.53 -13.84
N LEU A 17 -0.89 10.92 -13.37
CA LEU A 17 -1.22 10.95 -11.94
C LEU A 17 -0.01 10.29 -11.27
N VAL A 18 0.90 11.11 -10.74
CA VAL A 18 1.94 10.60 -9.85
C VAL A 18 1.17 10.17 -8.61
N GLY A 19 1.00 8.86 -8.45
CA GLY A 19 0.38 8.29 -7.25
C GLY A 19 1.09 8.80 -6.00
N ALA A 20 0.33 8.95 -4.93
CA ALA A 20 0.91 9.39 -3.66
C ALA A 20 1.99 8.38 -3.23
N TYR A 21 3.17 8.88 -2.85
CA TYR A 21 4.24 8.04 -2.33
C TYR A 21 4.15 7.97 -0.81
N TYR A 22 3.90 6.77 -0.27
CA TYR A 22 3.70 6.59 1.16
C TYR A 22 5.01 6.27 1.89
N THR A 23 5.24 6.98 2.99
CA THR A 23 6.28 6.73 4.00
C THR A 23 5.64 6.60 5.38
N ASN A 24 6.35 6.02 6.35
CA ASN A 24 5.83 5.91 7.72
C ASN A 24 5.49 7.28 8.34
N ASP A 25 6.17 8.35 7.91
CA ASP A 25 5.94 9.71 8.41
C ASP A 25 4.67 10.35 7.83
N ASN A 26 4.32 10.02 6.58
CA ASN A 26 3.23 10.69 5.88
C ASN A 26 1.94 9.85 5.83
N LEU A 27 2.00 8.55 6.09
CA LEU A 27 0.88 7.61 5.96
C LEU A 27 -0.36 8.06 6.76
N GLY A 28 -0.19 8.71 7.91
CA GLY A 28 -1.30 9.20 8.73
C GLY A 28 -1.82 10.59 8.38
N THR A 29 -1.17 11.32 7.47
CA THR A 29 -1.39 12.77 7.27
C THR A 29 -1.80 13.16 5.86
N ILE A 30 -1.50 12.33 4.86
CA ILE A 30 -1.87 12.58 3.46
C ILE A 30 -3.16 11.85 3.08
N ALA A 31 -3.83 12.33 2.03
CA ALA A 31 -4.98 11.65 1.47
C ALA A 31 -4.56 10.32 0.82
N HIS A 32 -5.39 9.29 1.01
CA HIS A 32 -5.14 7.96 0.46
C HIS A 32 -5.98 7.72 -0.78
N SER A 33 -5.34 7.19 -1.81
CA SER A 33 -6.02 6.64 -2.97
C SER A 33 -6.74 5.35 -2.57
N LYS A 34 -8.01 5.20 -2.95
CA LYS A 34 -8.79 4.02 -2.57
C LYS A 34 -8.31 2.76 -3.32
N PRO A 35 -8.41 1.57 -2.71
CA PRO A 35 -8.17 0.31 -3.41
C PRO A 35 -9.14 0.12 -4.58
N VAL A 36 -8.65 -0.39 -5.72
CA VAL A 36 -9.48 -0.81 -6.87
C VAL A 36 -9.71 -2.31 -6.84
N TRP A 37 -8.67 -3.07 -6.52
CA TRP A 37 -8.72 -4.52 -6.49
C TRP A 37 -7.71 -5.06 -5.47
N PHE A 38 -8.00 -6.27 -4.98
CA PHE A 38 -7.06 -7.06 -4.21
C PHE A 38 -7.34 -8.54 -4.45
N LEU A 39 -6.31 -9.38 -4.31
CA LEU A 39 -6.37 -10.82 -4.45
C LEU A 39 -5.65 -11.48 -3.28
N THR A 40 -6.10 -12.68 -2.91
CA THR A 40 -5.38 -13.53 -1.96
C THR A 40 -4.08 -14.03 -2.58
N ASP A 41 -3.02 -14.12 -1.77
CA ASP A 41 -1.73 -14.68 -2.20
C ASP A 41 -1.63 -16.21 -2.01
N GLY A 42 -2.69 -16.85 -1.51
CA GLY A 42 -2.72 -18.29 -1.22
C GLY A 42 -2.03 -18.70 0.09
N ASN A 43 -1.34 -17.78 0.76
CA ASN A 43 -0.59 -18.01 2.00
C ASN A 43 -1.21 -17.26 3.20
N GLY A 44 -2.48 -16.85 3.10
CA GLY A 44 -3.17 -16.09 4.15
C GLY A 44 -2.85 -14.59 4.14
N GLY A 45 -2.21 -14.10 3.08
CA GLY A 45 -2.01 -12.70 2.78
C GLY A 45 -2.83 -12.23 1.58
N PHE A 46 -2.60 -10.98 1.19
CA PHE A 46 -3.17 -10.39 0.00
C PHE A 46 -2.23 -9.38 -0.66
N TYR A 47 -2.50 -9.08 -1.91
CA TYR A 47 -1.88 -7.98 -2.63
C TYR A 47 -2.94 -7.27 -3.47
N GLY A 48 -2.71 -6.01 -3.79
CA GLY A 48 -3.68 -5.19 -4.50
C GLY A 48 -3.07 -3.94 -5.09
N ALA A 49 -3.92 -3.12 -5.69
CA ALA A 49 -3.55 -1.79 -6.15
C ALA A 49 -4.67 -0.78 -5.93
N THR A 50 -4.27 0.48 -5.82
CA THR A 50 -5.12 1.67 -5.70
C THR A 50 -5.46 2.29 -7.06
N GLU A 51 -6.35 3.29 -7.09
CA GLU A 51 -6.78 3.96 -8.34
C GLU A 51 -5.66 4.68 -9.07
N ASP A 52 -4.66 5.16 -8.34
CA ASP A 52 -3.45 5.81 -8.84
C ASP A 52 -2.34 4.82 -9.18
N GLY A 53 -2.61 3.51 -9.08
CA GLY A 53 -1.71 2.44 -9.49
C GLY A 53 -0.68 2.01 -8.43
N THR A 54 -0.70 2.61 -7.24
CA THR A 54 0.18 2.20 -6.13
C THR A 54 -0.19 0.79 -5.66
N THR A 55 0.81 -0.09 -5.59
CA THR A 55 0.60 -1.48 -5.16
C THR A 55 0.81 -1.61 -3.66
N PHE A 56 0.03 -2.50 -3.03
CA PHE A 56 0.17 -2.81 -1.62
C PHE A 56 0.14 -4.32 -1.40
N THR A 57 0.68 -4.73 -0.25
CA THR A 57 0.65 -6.12 0.20
C THR A 57 0.26 -6.19 1.68
N GLN A 58 -0.37 -7.29 2.07
CA GLN A 58 -0.50 -7.69 3.46
C GLN A 58 -0.05 -9.13 3.60
N LYS A 59 0.96 -9.38 4.43
CA LYS A 59 1.54 -10.72 4.61
C LYS A 59 1.46 -11.16 6.06
N PRO A 60 1.16 -12.43 6.35
CA PRO A 60 1.25 -12.95 7.71
C PRO A 60 2.70 -12.89 8.21
N ILE A 61 2.86 -12.60 9.50
CA ILE A 61 4.13 -12.68 10.21
C ILE A 61 4.18 -14.02 10.95
N THR A 62 5.00 -14.94 10.42
CA THR A 62 5.24 -16.24 11.05
C THR A 62 5.80 -16.07 12.45
N ASN A 63 5.21 -16.77 13.42
CA ASN A 63 5.63 -16.78 14.81
C ASN A 63 5.18 -18.09 15.47
N ASP A 64 5.87 -18.48 16.55
CA ASP A 64 5.61 -19.75 17.26
C ASP A 64 4.54 -19.61 18.37
N PHE A 65 3.95 -18.42 18.52
CA PHE A 65 2.98 -18.11 19.59
C PHE A 65 1.53 -18.31 19.17
N GLY A 66 1.28 -18.73 17.92
CA GLY A 66 -0.08 -18.84 17.37
C GLY A 66 -0.78 -17.50 17.18
N ILE A 67 -0.03 -16.39 17.16
CA ILE A 67 -0.58 -15.03 17.03
C ILE A 67 -0.89 -14.74 15.56
N ARG A 68 -2.10 -14.26 15.29
CA ARG A 68 -2.49 -13.75 13.96
C ARG A 68 -2.02 -12.30 13.79
N LEU A 69 -0.79 -12.14 13.32
CA LEU A 69 -0.19 -10.85 13.01
C LEU A 69 0.07 -10.74 11.50
N HIS A 70 -0.30 -9.62 10.90
CA HIS A 70 -0.08 -9.34 9.49
C HIS A 70 0.67 -8.02 9.33
N LYS A 71 1.62 -7.95 8.41
CA LYS A 71 2.27 -6.70 7.99
C LYS A 71 1.61 -6.19 6.73
N PHE A 72 0.99 -5.03 6.80
CA PHE A 72 0.54 -4.27 5.63
C PHE A 72 1.67 -3.36 5.16
N GLN A 73 1.88 -3.27 3.84
CA GLN A 73 2.91 -2.42 3.24
C GLN A 73 2.39 -1.80 1.93
N ILE A 74 2.61 -0.50 1.78
CA ILE A 74 2.36 0.28 0.57
C ILE A 74 3.54 1.24 0.38
N ASP A 75 4.18 1.20 -0.79
CA ASP A 75 5.48 1.83 -1.03
C ASP A 75 6.51 1.50 0.07
N SER A 76 7.03 2.52 0.76
CA SER A 76 7.97 2.40 1.88
C SER A 76 7.28 2.37 3.25
N ALA A 77 5.98 2.69 3.30
CA ALA A 77 5.22 2.70 4.52
C ALA A 77 4.73 1.30 4.89
N PHE A 78 4.71 0.99 6.19
CA PHE A 78 4.15 -0.25 6.70
C PHE A 78 3.64 -0.11 8.13
N PHE A 79 2.69 -0.97 8.47
CA PHE A 79 2.18 -1.16 9.82
C PHE A 79 1.75 -2.61 9.99
N TYR A 80 1.43 -2.98 11.22
CA TYR A 80 1.01 -4.33 11.57
C TYR A 80 -0.46 -4.33 11.98
N VAL A 81 -1.17 -5.40 11.63
CA VAL A 81 -2.57 -5.61 11.96
C VAL A 81 -2.69 -6.93 12.70
N SER A 82 -3.41 -6.91 13.82
CA SER A 82 -3.78 -8.10 14.58
C SER A 82 -5.27 -8.08 14.92
N ASP A 83 -5.74 -9.11 15.61
CA ASP A 83 -7.04 -9.16 16.26
C ASP A 83 -7.23 -8.06 17.33
N ARG A 84 -6.14 -7.43 17.79
CA ARG A 84 -6.17 -6.34 18.78
C ARG A 84 -6.11 -4.94 18.16
N GLY A 85 -6.01 -4.84 16.83
CA GLY A 85 -5.97 -3.57 16.11
C GLY A 85 -4.66 -3.34 15.37
N VAL A 86 -4.31 -2.07 15.19
CA VAL A 86 -3.13 -1.63 14.43
C VAL A 86 -1.94 -1.39 15.36
N ILE A 87 -0.79 -1.93 14.99
CA ILE A 87 0.49 -1.75 15.70
C ILE A 87 1.47 -1.03 14.78
N TYR A 88 1.97 0.11 15.23
CA TYR A 88 3.04 0.85 14.56
C TYR A 88 4.38 0.42 15.16
N ALA A 89 5.22 -0.20 14.33
CA ALA A 89 6.51 -0.70 14.75
C ALA A 89 7.52 -0.65 13.60
N GLU A 90 8.80 -0.50 13.93
CA GLU A 90 9.91 -0.45 12.97
C GLU A 90 10.25 -1.82 12.36
N ASN A 91 9.87 -2.92 13.02
CA ASN A 91 10.15 -4.27 12.54
C ASN A 91 9.25 -5.33 13.20
N ASN A 92 9.30 -6.55 12.65
CA ASN A 92 8.45 -7.66 13.07
C ASN A 92 8.65 -8.05 14.54
N LEU A 93 9.91 -8.01 15.02
CA LEU A 93 10.24 -8.34 16.40
C LEU A 93 9.56 -7.36 17.35
N MET A 94 9.70 -6.05 17.10
CA MET A 94 9.07 -5.04 17.92
C MET A 94 7.55 -5.11 17.87
N ALA A 95 6.95 -5.36 16.70
CA ALA A 95 5.51 -5.56 16.58
C ALA A 95 5.02 -6.74 17.43
N LEU A 96 5.76 -7.85 17.39
CA LEU A 96 5.44 -9.05 18.18
C LEU A 96 5.63 -8.81 19.68
N SER A 97 6.71 -8.12 20.09
CA SER A 97 6.95 -7.74 21.48
C SER A 97 5.85 -6.81 22.00
N MET A 98 5.41 -5.83 21.21
CA MET A 98 4.30 -4.94 21.56
C MET A 98 2.98 -5.71 21.72
N TYR A 99 2.68 -6.63 20.81
CA TYR A 99 1.49 -7.48 20.92
C TYR A 99 1.50 -8.29 22.22
N LEU A 100 2.63 -8.90 22.55
CA LEU A 100 2.78 -9.73 23.76
C LEU A 100 2.75 -8.92 25.06
N ALA A 101 3.28 -7.68 25.05
CA ALA A 101 3.31 -6.82 26.22
C ALA A 101 1.95 -6.23 26.61
N LEU A 102 0.99 -6.19 25.67
CA LEU A 102 -0.39 -5.76 25.90
C LEU A 102 -1.30 -6.90 26.39
N MET A 103 -0.72 -8.02 26.86
CA MET A 103 -1.45 -9.11 27.54
C MET A 103 -1.65 -8.83 29.03
#